data_AF-A0A3Q1G0B6-F1
#
_entry.id   AF-A0A3Q1G0B6-F1
#
_cell.length_a   1.000
_cell.length_b   1.000
_cell.length_c   1.000
_cell.angle_alpha   90.00
_cell.angle_beta   90.00
_cell.angle_gamma   90.00
#
_symmetry.space_group_name_H-M   'P 1'
#
loop_
_entity.id
_entity.type
_entity.pdbx_description
1 polymer ?
#
loop_
_entity_poly.entity_id
_entity_poly.type
_entity_poly.pdbx_seq_one_letter_code
_entity_poly.pdbx_strand_id
1 'polypeptide(L)'
;MTVSLLLLLFSVSVASVQSQGSSQDAFIIQYLERRLVQMEERLSQCEQNIVSVTQKSYDLSSEIRGSLSTFSVLRSEVKSQVDGVSARVDRLERELEYLENKIPSQSDIEMEETLLEQQIKAAELDQLKKKAKLQVQNDCSAALSQIRSVKIVKKVGDAIGSWFRDPTEGSEKVFLLSGIRNNSVLQFSSLQSFIETSSPEKVLLLPVHWQGSGHVVYNGFFYCHKADTPNQILKVELLNGTVVDSTLLPGAGRLPVYSLNPNTFLDMAVDELGLWVIYADPEYGGNLVITKLDKGRKPTGIEFILRMSTEFQV
;
A
#
# COMPACT_ATOMS: atom_id res chain seq x y z
N MET A 1 38.48 -36.49 96.19
CA MET A 1 38.55 -36.89 94.76
C MET A 1 37.22 -36.75 93.99
N THR A 2 36.10 -36.40 94.62
CA THR A 2 34.78 -36.36 93.94
C THR A 2 34.41 -34.99 93.33
N VAL A 3 34.90 -33.88 93.89
CA VAL A 3 34.58 -32.52 93.40
C VAL A 3 35.31 -32.17 92.10
N SER A 4 36.55 -32.65 91.94
CA SER A 4 37.37 -32.36 90.75
C SER A 4 36.88 -33.11 89.50
N LEU A 5 36.28 -34.30 89.67
CA LEU A 5 35.72 -35.08 88.56
C LEU A 5 34.39 -34.49 88.05
N LEU A 6 33.58 -33.91 88.95
CA LEU A 6 32.32 -33.25 88.60
C LEU A 6 32.54 -31.93 87.84
N LEU A 7 33.58 -31.16 88.20
CA LEU A 7 33.95 -29.94 87.47
C LEU A 7 34.48 -30.22 86.06
N LEU A 8 35.19 -31.34 85.87
CA LEU A 8 35.69 -31.79 84.57
C LEU A 8 34.56 -32.33 83.65
N LEU A 9 33.55 -32.99 84.22
CA LEU A 9 32.38 -33.45 83.45
C LEU A 9 31.44 -32.30 83.08
N PHE A 10 31.34 -31.25 83.92
CA PHE A 10 30.57 -30.05 83.61
C PHE A 10 31.25 -29.17 82.55
N SER A 11 32.59 -29.07 82.56
CA SER A 11 33.32 -28.30 81.54
C SER A 11 33.31 -28.97 80.16
N VAL A 12 33.34 -30.31 80.10
CA VAL A 12 33.24 -31.06 78.83
C VAL A 12 31.82 -31.04 78.25
N SER A 13 30.77 -31.06 79.08
CA SER A 13 29.39 -30.93 78.61
C SER A 13 29.05 -29.50 78.15
N VAL A 14 29.56 -28.46 78.80
CA VAL A 14 29.39 -27.07 78.32
C VAL A 14 30.19 -26.81 77.03
N ALA A 15 31.42 -27.34 76.91
CA ALA A 15 32.23 -27.19 75.70
C ALA A 15 31.65 -27.94 74.48
N SER A 16 31.06 -29.12 74.69
CA SER A 16 30.43 -29.91 73.62
C SER A 16 29.08 -29.35 73.16
N VAL A 17 28.31 -28.71 74.04
CA VAL A 17 27.08 -27.99 73.66
C VAL A 17 27.39 -26.68 72.91
N GLN A 18 28.46 -25.97 73.26
CA GLN A 18 28.91 -24.76 72.51
C GLN A 18 29.55 -25.08 71.14
N SER A 19 30.07 -26.29 70.94
CA SER A 19 30.75 -26.68 69.70
C SER A 19 29.81 -27.04 68.55
N GLN A 20 28.58 -27.52 68.80
CA GLN A 20 27.65 -27.90 67.72
C GLN A 20 26.81 -26.72 67.19
N GLY A 21 26.41 -25.76 68.05
CA GLY A 21 25.67 -24.56 67.61
C GLY A 21 26.50 -23.60 66.76
N SER A 22 27.79 -23.44 67.06
CA SER A 22 28.68 -22.49 66.38
C SER A 22 28.87 -22.77 64.87
N SER A 23 28.86 -24.04 64.45
CA SER A 23 29.07 -24.40 63.04
C SER A 23 27.84 -24.18 62.16
N GLN A 24 26.64 -24.44 62.70
CA GLN A 24 25.38 -24.15 62.02
C GLN A 24 25.12 -22.64 61.95
N ASP A 25 25.43 -21.91 63.03
CA ASP A 25 25.28 -20.46 63.07
C ASP A 25 26.24 -19.77 62.08
N ALA A 26 27.50 -20.21 61.99
CA ALA A 26 28.45 -19.68 61.02
C ALA A 26 28.01 -19.92 59.56
N PHE A 27 27.42 -21.08 59.27
CA PHE A 27 26.88 -21.38 57.94
C PHE A 27 25.68 -20.49 57.59
N ILE A 28 24.76 -20.30 58.54
CA ILE A 28 23.60 -19.42 58.35
C ILE A 28 24.05 -17.97 58.14
N ILE A 29 25.05 -17.49 58.90
CA ILE A 29 25.61 -16.15 58.75
C ILE A 29 26.23 -15.97 57.36
N GLN A 30 27.08 -16.89 56.91
CA GLN A 30 27.69 -16.83 55.56
C GLN A 30 26.64 -16.86 54.43
N TYR A 31 25.57 -17.64 54.62
CA TYR A 31 24.45 -17.68 53.67
C TYR A 31 23.70 -16.34 53.60
N LEU A 32 23.45 -15.71 54.75
CA LEU A 32 22.81 -14.40 54.83
C LEU A 32 23.70 -13.30 54.25
N GLU A 33 25.00 -13.30 54.53
CA GLU A 33 25.97 -12.36 53.95
C GLU A 33 26.00 -12.46 52.42
N ARG A 34 26.07 -13.68 51.87
CA ARG A 34 26.04 -13.87 50.40
C ARG A 34 24.74 -13.37 49.79
N ARG A 35 23.59 -13.59 50.44
CA ARG A 35 22.31 -13.06 49.96
C ARG A 35 22.22 -11.54 50.08
N LEU A 36 22.77 -10.95 51.14
CA LEU A 36 22.82 -9.49 51.31
C LEU A 36 23.63 -8.84 50.19
N VAL A 37 24.82 -9.36 49.88
CA VAL A 37 25.65 -8.84 48.77
C VAL A 37 24.91 -8.97 47.43
N GLN A 38 24.25 -10.09 47.17
CA GLN A 38 23.44 -10.26 45.95
C GLN A 38 22.23 -9.32 45.90
N MET A 39 21.61 -9.01 47.03
CA MET A 39 20.51 -8.04 47.09
C MET A 39 21.03 -6.62 46.87
N GLU A 40 22.19 -6.26 47.41
CA GLU A 40 22.84 -4.97 47.22
C GLU A 40 23.22 -4.74 45.75
N GLU A 41 23.78 -5.75 45.09
CA GLU A 41 24.09 -5.70 43.65
C GLU A 41 22.83 -5.52 42.79
N ARG A 42 21.74 -6.21 43.13
CA ARG A 42 20.46 -6.02 42.44
C ARG A 42 19.85 -4.65 42.72
N LEU A 43 20.04 -4.11 43.92
CA LEU A 43 19.53 -2.79 44.30
C LEU A 43 20.29 -1.69 43.57
N SER A 44 21.62 -1.78 43.47
CA SER A 44 22.43 -0.84 42.69
C SER A 44 22.10 -0.89 41.20
N GLN A 45 21.88 -2.09 40.64
CA GLN A 45 21.41 -2.24 39.26
C GLN A 45 20.01 -1.64 39.06
N CYS A 46 19.11 -1.81 40.02
CA CYS A 46 17.77 -1.21 39.99
C CYS A 46 17.86 0.32 40.01
N GLU A 47 18.69 0.89 40.87
CA GLU A 47 18.93 2.33 40.97
C GLU A 47 19.48 2.91 39.66
N GLN A 48 20.50 2.27 39.07
CA GLN A 48 21.04 2.66 37.77
C GLN A 48 19.99 2.61 36.67
N ASN A 49 19.15 1.56 36.66
CA ASN A 49 18.06 1.43 35.68
C ASN A 49 17.02 2.55 35.87
N ILE A 50 16.65 2.90 37.11
CA ILE A 50 15.71 3.98 37.40
C ILE A 50 16.27 5.33 36.91
N VAL A 51 17.55 5.62 37.17
CA VAL A 51 18.21 6.84 36.69
C VAL A 51 18.23 6.87 35.15
N SER A 52 18.58 5.76 34.50
CA SER A 52 18.59 5.64 33.04
C SER A 52 17.21 5.88 32.42
N VAL A 53 16.16 5.27 32.98
CA VAL A 53 14.78 5.46 32.52
C VAL A 53 14.33 6.91 32.72
N THR A 54 14.67 7.50 33.87
CA THR A 54 14.35 8.89 34.17
C THR A 54 14.99 9.84 33.16
N GLN A 55 16.27 9.64 32.85
CA GLN A 55 16.98 10.45 31.85
C GLN A 55 16.33 10.33 30.45
N LYS A 56 16.07 9.10 30.00
CA LYS A 56 15.40 8.87 28.70
C LYS A 56 14.01 9.52 28.64
N SER A 57 13.28 9.54 29.75
CA SER A 57 11.99 10.22 29.83
C SER A 57 12.12 11.74 29.69
N TYR A 58 13.17 12.34 30.28
CA TYR A 58 13.43 13.77 30.11
C TYR A 58 13.86 14.11 28.67
N ASP A 59 14.73 13.29 28.08
CA ASP A 59 15.19 13.49 26.70
C ASP A 59 14.01 13.41 25.72
N LEU A 60 13.16 12.39 25.85
CA LEU A 60 11.93 12.26 25.05
C LEU A 60 10.98 13.46 25.25
N SER A 61 10.78 13.91 26.50
CA SER A 61 9.95 15.09 26.78
C SER A 61 10.50 16.36 26.12
N SER A 62 11.82 16.50 26.03
CA SER A 62 12.47 17.63 25.38
C SER A 62 12.29 17.59 23.86
N GLU A 63 12.41 16.42 23.24
CA GLU A 63 12.24 16.20 21.80
C GLU A 63 10.79 16.43 21.36
N ILE A 64 9.82 15.94 22.14
CA ILE A 64 8.39 16.20 21.94
C ILE A 64 8.11 17.70 21.98
N ARG A 65 8.73 18.42 22.92
CA ARG A 65 8.55 19.88 23.05
C ARG A 65 9.13 20.64 21.87
N GLY A 66 10.30 20.22 21.37
CA GLY A 66 10.90 20.77 20.14
C GLY A 66 10.05 20.48 18.89
N SER A 67 9.50 19.28 18.79
CA SER A 67 8.59 18.92 17.70
C SER A 67 7.29 19.72 17.77
N LEU A 68 6.75 19.95 18.97
CA LEU A 68 5.54 20.76 19.16
C LEU A 68 5.78 22.24 18.80
N SER A 69 6.95 22.79 19.13
CA SER A 69 7.28 24.18 18.78
C SER A 69 7.42 24.36 17.27
N THR A 70 8.11 23.46 16.57
CA THR A 70 8.21 23.49 15.11
C THR A 70 6.84 23.34 14.43
N PHE A 71 5.98 22.45 14.92
CA PHE A 71 4.62 22.32 14.43
C PHE A 71 3.79 23.60 14.64
N SER A 72 3.98 24.30 15.76
CA SER A 72 3.29 25.57 16.02
C SER A 72 3.67 26.66 15.03
N VAL A 73 4.94 26.72 14.60
CA VAL A 73 5.42 27.66 13.58
C VAL A 73 4.84 27.32 12.21
N LEU A 74 4.89 26.06 11.80
CA LEU A 74 4.28 25.61 10.53
C LEU A 74 2.78 25.91 10.48
N ARG A 75 2.07 25.70 11.60
CA ARG A 75 0.66 26.07 11.73
C ARG A 75 0.43 27.56 11.51
N SER A 76 1.28 28.43 12.09
CA SER A 76 1.16 29.87 11.89
C SER A 76 1.43 30.30 10.45
N GLU A 77 2.41 29.68 9.78
CA GLU A 77 2.74 29.94 8.37
C GLU A 77 1.58 29.55 7.45
N VAL A 78 1.06 28.33 7.60
CA VAL A 78 -0.10 27.86 6.82
C VAL A 78 -1.30 28.77 7.06
N LYS A 79 -1.55 29.17 8.31
CA LYS A 79 -2.63 30.12 8.63
C LYS A 79 -2.44 31.44 7.89
N SER A 80 -1.24 32.00 7.87
CA SER A 80 -0.96 33.26 7.17
C SER A 80 -1.18 33.14 5.65
N GLN A 81 -0.79 32.03 5.04
CA GLN A 81 -1.02 31.79 3.61
C GLN A 81 -2.52 31.67 3.29
N VAL A 82 -3.28 30.96 4.12
CA VAL A 82 -4.74 30.84 3.98
C VAL A 82 -5.42 32.21 4.09
N ASP A 83 -5.05 33.00 5.11
CA ASP A 83 -5.60 34.34 5.28
C ASP A 83 -5.27 35.24 4.07
N GLY A 84 -4.07 35.11 3.50
CA GLY A 84 -3.65 35.82 2.28
C GLY A 84 -4.41 35.40 1.01
N VAL A 85 -4.71 34.11 0.85
CA VAL A 85 -5.54 33.62 -0.26
C VAL A 85 -6.98 34.09 -0.11
N SER A 86 -7.55 34.04 1.11
CA SER A 86 -8.89 34.54 1.39
C SER A 86 -9.04 35.99 0.95
N ALA A 87 -8.11 36.87 1.34
CA ALA A 87 -8.15 38.28 0.95
C ALA A 87 -8.09 38.50 -0.57
N ARG A 88 -7.41 37.62 -1.32
CA ARG A 88 -7.35 37.68 -2.79
C ARG A 88 -8.67 37.23 -3.42
N VAL A 89 -9.31 36.20 -2.86
CA VAL A 89 -10.63 35.73 -3.29
C VAL A 89 -11.67 36.83 -3.05
N ASP A 90 -11.70 37.41 -1.86
CA ASP A 90 -12.64 38.51 -1.51
C ASP A 90 -12.45 39.74 -2.43
N ARG A 91 -11.24 39.95 -2.96
CA ARG A 91 -10.99 41.01 -3.94
C ARG A 91 -11.54 40.65 -5.32
N LEU A 92 -11.31 39.41 -5.77
CA LEU A 92 -11.81 38.95 -7.07
C LEU A 92 -13.34 38.89 -7.09
N GLU A 93 -13.98 38.48 -5.99
CA GLU A 93 -15.43 38.50 -5.87
C GLU A 93 -15.99 39.92 -6.07
N ARG A 94 -15.37 40.93 -5.45
CA ARG A 94 -15.77 42.34 -5.65
C ARG A 94 -15.50 42.85 -7.06
N GLU A 95 -14.39 42.43 -7.69
CA GLU A 95 -14.08 42.80 -9.08
C GLU A 95 -15.08 42.14 -10.06
N LEU A 96 -15.50 40.90 -9.80
CA LEU A 96 -16.56 40.21 -10.55
C LEU A 96 -17.90 40.91 -10.40
N GLU A 97 -18.30 41.24 -9.18
CA GLU A 97 -19.56 41.96 -8.90
C GLU A 97 -19.58 43.34 -9.57
N TYR A 98 -18.43 44.03 -9.62
CA TYR A 98 -18.29 45.29 -10.37
C TYR A 98 -18.44 45.11 -11.88
N LEU A 99 -17.86 44.05 -12.44
CA LEU A 99 -17.98 43.73 -13.86
C LEU A 99 -19.40 43.33 -14.23
N GLU A 100 -20.05 42.50 -13.41
CA GLU A 100 -21.43 42.07 -13.58
C GLU A 100 -22.39 43.28 -13.62
N ASN A 101 -22.20 44.25 -12.72
CA ASN A 101 -23.00 45.47 -12.67
C ASN A 101 -22.74 46.46 -13.84
N LYS A 102 -21.64 46.30 -14.58
CA LYS A 102 -21.27 47.16 -15.72
C LYS A 102 -21.68 46.59 -17.08
N ILE A 103 -22.21 45.38 -17.14
CA ILE A 103 -22.73 44.77 -18.36
C ILE A 103 -24.08 45.43 -18.70
N PRO A 104 -24.22 46.14 -19.83
CA PRO A 104 -25.50 46.69 -20.27
C PRO A 104 -26.50 45.58 -20.59
N SER A 105 -27.79 45.87 -20.37
CA SER A 105 -28.93 44.96 -20.55
C SER A 105 -28.93 44.20 -21.88
N GLN A 106 -29.22 42.90 -21.78
CA GLN A 106 -29.52 41.95 -22.84
C GLN A 106 -30.45 42.51 -23.92
N SER A 107 -29.92 42.81 -25.11
CA SER A 107 -30.71 42.76 -26.35
C SER A 107 -29.93 42.45 -27.63
N ASP A 108 -28.59 42.33 -27.59
CA ASP A 108 -27.81 42.05 -28.81
C ASP A 108 -26.95 40.76 -28.76
N ILE A 109 -26.98 40.00 -27.65
CA ILE A 109 -26.05 38.87 -27.42
C ILE A 109 -26.58 37.52 -27.94
N GLU A 110 -27.90 37.35 -28.11
CA GLU A 110 -28.47 36.04 -28.53
C GLU A 110 -28.02 35.61 -29.94
N MET A 111 -27.77 36.55 -30.85
CA MET A 111 -27.38 36.21 -32.23
C MET A 111 -25.90 35.80 -32.32
N GLU A 112 -25.05 36.33 -31.45
CA GLU A 112 -23.61 36.05 -31.47
C GLU A 112 -23.29 34.79 -30.66
N GLU A 113 -23.99 34.54 -29.55
CA GLU A 113 -23.86 33.34 -28.74
C GLU A 113 -24.31 32.07 -29.50
N THR A 114 -25.42 32.17 -30.25
CA THR A 114 -25.90 31.05 -31.08
C THR A 114 -24.95 30.73 -32.24
N LEU A 115 -24.33 31.74 -32.85
CA LEU A 115 -23.34 31.55 -33.91
C LEU A 115 -22.04 30.96 -33.38
N LEU A 116 -21.57 31.42 -32.21
CA LEU A 116 -20.38 30.89 -31.55
C LEU A 116 -20.59 29.44 -31.10
N GLU A 117 -21.74 29.13 -30.50
CA GLU A 117 -22.11 27.75 -30.13
C GLU A 117 -22.12 26.83 -31.36
N GLN A 118 -22.63 27.29 -32.49
CA GLN A 118 -22.71 26.50 -33.72
C GLN A 118 -21.31 26.26 -34.31
N GLN A 119 -20.42 27.26 -34.23
CA GLN A 119 -19.02 27.13 -34.62
C GLN A 119 -18.23 26.20 -33.69
N ILE A 120 -18.47 26.28 -32.37
CA ILE A 120 -17.85 25.40 -31.37
C ILE A 120 -18.31 23.96 -31.60
N LYS A 121 -19.63 23.72 -31.76
CA LYS A 121 -20.17 22.38 -32.06
C LYS A 121 -19.61 21.81 -33.36
N ALA A 122 -19.42 22.63 -34.39
CA ALA A 122 -18.79 22.21 -35.64
C ALA A 122 -17.30 21.86 -35.48
N ALA A 123 -16.55 22.67 -34.70
CA ALA A 123 -15.15 22.42 -34.39
C ALA A 123 -14.95 21.19 -33.50
N GLU A 124 -15.83 20.98 -32.52
CA GLU A 124 -15.86 19.78 -31.67
C GLU A 124 -16.20 18.54 -32.49
N LEU A 125 -17.15 18.63 -33.44
CA LEU A 125 -17.46 17.53 -34.34
C LEU A 125 -16.28 17.20 -35.28
N ASP A 126 -15.54 18.20 -35.75
CA ASP A 126 -14.31 17.96 -36.55
C ASP A 126 -13.18 17.37 -35.69
N GLN A 127 -13.04 17.79 -34.42
CA GLN A 127 -12.13 17.17 -33.47
C GLN A 127 -12.55 15.74 -33.09
N LEU A 128 -13.85 15.46 -32.93
CA LEU A 128 -14.38 14.12 -32.70
C LEU A 128 -14.18 13.24 -33.93
N LYS A 129 -14.37 13.76 -35.14
CA LYS A 129 -14.07 13.05 -36.40
C LYS A 129 -12.57 12.81 -36.57
N LYS A 130 -11.70 13.74 -36.15
CA LYS A 130 -10.23 13.54 -36.11
C LYS A 130 -9.80 12.55 -35.04
N LYS A 131 -10.42 12.56 -33.85
CA LYS A 131 -10.19 11.57 -32.78
C LYS A 131 -10.74 10.19 -33.15
N ALA A 132 -11.85 10.11 -33.88
CA ALA A 132 -12.38 8.87 -34.44
C ALA A 132 -11.59 8.38 -35.67
N LYS A 133 -10.83 9.28 -36.32
CA LYS A 133 -9.85 8.95 -37.37
C LYS A 133 -8.47 8.55 -36.84
N LEU A 134 -8.23 8.56 -35.53
CA LEU A 134 -7.22 7.70 -34.94
C LEU A 134 -7.77 6.28 -35.02
N GLN A 135 -7.70 5.70 -36.21
CA GLN A 135 -7.64 4.25 -36.31
C GLN A 135 -6.47 3.86 -35.42
N VAL A 136 -6.75 3.09 -34.37
CA VAL A 136 -5.73 2.28 -33.71
C VAL A 136 -5.31 1.30 -34.80
N GLN A 137 -4.37 1.77 -35.61
CA GLN A 137 -3.76 0.98 -36.65
C GLN A 137 -2.94 -0.06 -35.88
N ASN A 138 -3.22 -1.34 -36.11
CA ASN A 138 -2.50 -2.49 -35.54
C ASN A 138 -1.02 -2.56 -36.00
N ASP A 139 -0.41 -1.43 -36.33
CA ASP A 139 0.99 -1.33 -36.71
C ASP A 139 1.82 -1.12 -35.45
N CYS A 140 2.50 -2.21 -35.05
CA CYS A 140 3.43 -2.32 -33.93
C CYS A 140 4.71 -1.46 -34.08
N SER A 141 4.64 -0.32 -34.79
CA SER A 141 5.77 0.56 -35.11
C SER A 141 5.83 1.83 -34.23
N ALA A 142 4.86 2.02 -33.33
CA ALA A 142 4.80 3.20 -32.47
C ALA A 142 5.51 2.96 -31.13
N ALA A 143 6.68 3.58 -30.93
CA ALA A 143 7.34 3.61 -29.63
C ALA A 143 6.68 4.65 -28.71
N LEU A 144 6.41 4.29 -27.46
CA LEU A 144 5.92 5.21 -26.45
C LEU A 144 6.97 6.31 -26.20
N SER A 145 6.66 7.55 -26.56
CA SER A 145 7.60 8.67 -26.45
C SER A 145 7.38 9.53 -25.21
N GLN A 146 6.13 9.76 -24.80
CA GLN A 146 5.82 10.63 -23.66
C GLN A 146 4.42 10.38 -23.09
N ILE A 147 4.29 10.50 -21.75
CA ILE A 147 3.02 10.59 -21.03
C ILE A 147 2.75 12.08 -20.74
N ARG A 148 1.68 12.65 -21.31
CA ARG A 148 1.42 14.11 -21.23
C ARG A 148 0.72 14.56 -19.95
N SER A 149 -0.36 13.89 -19.58
CA SER A 149 -1.20 14.32 -18.45
C SER A 149 -1.95 13.16 -17.82
N VAL A 150 -2.15 13.25 -16.51
CA VAL A 150 -2.97 12.32 -15.73
C VAL A 150 -4.32 12.99 -15.48
N LYS A 151 -5.41 12.26 -15.71
CA LYS A 151 -6.77 12.72 -15.44
C LYS A 151 -7.33 11.94 -14.26
N ILE A 152 -7.77 12.66 -13.22
CA ILE A 152 -8.54 12.06 -12.13
C ILE A 152 -9.96 11.84 -12.66
N VAL A 153 -10.34 10.57 -12.82
CA VAL A 153 -11.66 10.19 -13.33
C VAL A 153 -12.68 10.14 -12.20
N LYS A 154 -12.34 9.46 -11.10
CA LYS A 154 -13.23 9.25 -9.95
C LYS A 154 -12.44 8.80 -8.73
N LYS A 155 -12.92 9.12 -7.53
CA LYS A 155 -12.42 8.56 -6.25
C LYS A 155 -13.41 7.50 -5.76
N VAL A 156 -13.05 6.23 -5.86
CA VAL A 156 -13.91 5.09 -5.54
C VAL A 156 -13.08 3.88 -5.13
N GLY A 157 -13.64 3.01 -4.29
CA GLY A 157 -12.99 1.78 -3.85
C GLY A 157 -12.00 1.98 -2.72
N ASP A 158 -11.15 0.97 -2.52
CA ASP A 158 -10.12 0.95 -1.49
C ASP A 158 -8.88 1.76 -1.90
N ALA A 159 -7.95 1.96 -0.97
CA ALA A 159 -6.68 2.63 -1.24
C ALA A 159 -5.80 1.89 -2.28
N ILE A 160 -6.00 0.59 -2.44
CA ILE A 160 -5.31 -0.25 -3.42
C ILE A 160 -6.37 -0.99 -4.23
N GLY A 161 -6.22 -1.03 -5.54
CA GLY A 161 -7.14 -1.70 -6.45
C GLY A 161 -6.72 -1.50 -7.89
N SER A 162 -7.58 -1.91 -8.81
CA SER A 162 -7.40 -1.69 -10.24
C SER A 162 -8.73 -1.39 -10.91
N TRP A 163 -8.68 -0.63 -11.99
CA TRP A 163 -9.83 -0.42 -12.87
C TRP A 163 -9.35 -0.33 -14.31
N PHE A 164 -10.11 -0.89 -15.23
CA PHE A 164 -9.74 -0.97 -16.64
C PHE A 164 -10.95 -1.32 -17.50
N ARG A 165 -10.76 -1.34 -18.82
CA ARG A 165 -11.74 -1.82 -19.80
C ARG A 165 -11.27 -3.13 -20.41
N ASP A 166 -12.19 -3.88 -20.97
CA ASP A 166 -11.84 -4.95 -21.90
C ASP A 166 -11.41 -4.31 -23.23
N PRO A 167 -10.17 -4.53 -23.72
CA PRO A 167 -9.70 -3.97 -24.98
C PRO A 167 -10.33 -4.63 -26.22
N THR A 168 -11.13 -5.69 -26.04
CA THR A 168 -11.82 -6.38 -27.13
C THR A 168 -12.81 -5.45 -27.84
N GLU A 169 -12.77 -5.46 -29.18
CA GLU A 169 -13.65 -4.62 -30.02
C GLU A 169 -15.12 -4.78 -29.64
N GLY A 170 -15.83 -3.65 -29.52
CA GLY A 170 -17.25 -3.60 -29.18
C GLY A 170 -17.56 -3.62 -27.68
N SER A 171 -16.58 -3.79 -26.79
CA SER A 171 -16.79 -3.67 -25.34
C SER A 171 -16.52 -2.24 -24.85
N GLU A 172 -17.55 -1.58 -24.33
CA GLU A 172 -17.41 -0.28 -23.64
C GLU A 172 -17.37 -0.42 -22.10
N LYS A 173 -17.46 -1.65 -21.61
CA LYS A 173 -17.60 -1.97 -20.19
C LYS A 173 -16.36 -1.58 -19.40
N VAL A 174 -16.59 -1.04 -18.22
CA VAL A 174 -15.54 -0.72 -17.24
C VAL A 174 -15.64 -1.65 -16.06
N PHE A 175 -14.50 -2.16 -15.61
CA PHE A 175 -14.40 -3.03 -14.46
C PHE A 175 -13.64 -2.32 -13.34
N LEU A 176 -14.15 -2.42 -12.12
CA LEU A 176 -13.52 -1.92 -10.90
C LEU A 176 -13.32 -3.07 -9.93
N LEU A 177 -12.08 -3.20 -9.43
CA LEU A 177 -11.66 -4.21 -8.48
C LEU A 177 -10.97 -3.52 -7.30
N SER A 178 -11.62 -3.57 -6.15
CA SER A 178 -11.13 -2.94 -4.92
C SER A 178 -10.40 -3.96 -4.04
N GLY A 179 -9.28 -3.53 -3.48
CA GLY A 179 -8.51 -4.28 -2.49
C GLY A 179 -7.50 -5.24 -3.11
N ILE A 180 -6.55 -5.67 -2.28
CA ILE A 180 -5.53 -6.66 -2.62
C ILE A 180 -6.03 -8.11 -2.51
N ARG A 181 -7.14 -8.32 -1.80
CA ARG A 181 -7.74 -9.65 -1.62
C ARG A 181 -9.25 -9.50 -1.53
N ASN A 182 -9.93 -9.82 -2.63
CA ASN A 182 -11.38 -9.69 -2.76
C ASN A 182 -11.87 -10.75 -3.76
N ASN A 183 -13.18 -10.88 -3.94
CA ASN A 183 -13.82 -11.77 -4.89
C ASN A 183 -14.98 -11.09 -5.65
N SER A 184 -15.13 -9.76 -5.55
CA SER A 184 -16.23 -9.00 -6.15
C SER A 184 -15.77 -8.07 -7.28
N VAL A 185 -16.12 -8.40 -8.52
CA VAL A 185 -15.83 -7.58 -9.70
C VAL A 185 -17.03 -6.69 -9.99
N LEU A 186 -16.83 -5.36 -9.96
CA LEU A 186 -17.88 -4.40 -10.26
C LEU A 186 -17.82 -4.01 -11.74
N GLN A 187 -18.90 -4.23 -12.47
CA GLN A 187 -19.02 -3.91 -13.88
C GLN A 187 -19.94 -2.70 -14.09
N PHE A 188 -19.50 -1.76 -14.92
CA PHE A 188 -20.26 -0.62 -15.41
C PHE A 188 -20.42 -0.73 -16.92
N SER A 189 -21.54 -0.25 -17.44
CA SER A 189 -21.89 -0.36 -18.86
C SER A 189 -20.96 0.45 -19.77
N SER A 190 -20.52 1.61 -19.30
CA SER A 190 -19.62 2.52 -20.01
C SER A 190 -18.75 3.35 -19.05
N LEU A 191 -17.76 4.07 -19.60
CA LEU A 191 -16.99 5.05 -18.82
C LEU A 191 -17.88 6.17 -18.28
N GLN A 192 -18.88 6.60 -19.04
CA GLN A 192 -19.81 7.64 -18.59
C GLN A 192 -20.59 7.17 -17.36
N SER A 193 -21.14 5.94 -17.42
CA SER A 193 -21.82 5.33 -16.27
C SER A 193 -20.88 5.20 -15.06
N PHE A 194 -19.62 4.78 -15.27
CA PHE A 194 -18.63 4.71 -14.21
C PHE A 194 -18.35 6.06 -13.55
N ILE A 195 -18.34 7.17 -14.30
CA ILE A 195 -18.12 8.52 -13.77
C ILE A 195 -19.36 9.01 -13.02
N GLU A 196 -20.51 9.04 -13.69
CA GLU A 196 -21.73 9.70 -13.23
C GLU A 196 -22.47 8.91 -12.13
N THR A 197 -22.44 7.58 -12.22
CA THR A 197 -23.25 6.72 -11.35
C THR A 197 -22.39 6.09 -10.25
N SER A 198 -22.89 6.06 -9.02
CA SER A 198 -22.21 5.38 -7.91
C SER A 198 -22.44 3.86 -7.90
N SER A 199 -23.56 3.39 -8.45
CA SER A 199 -23.93 1.98 -8.50
C SER A 199 -23.42 1.27 -9.76
N PRO A 200 -22.83 0.08 -9.63
CA PRO A 200 -22.47 -0.76 -10.78
C PRO A 200 -23.72 -1.34 -11.45
N GLU A 201 -23.61 -1.63 -12.75
CA GLU A 201 -24.65 -2.34 -13.52
C GLU A 201 -24.75 -3.80 -13.06
N LYS A 202 -23.60 -4.43 -12.82
CA LYS A 202 -23.50 -5.83 -12.39
C LYS A 202 -22.39 -5.99 -11.37
N VAL A 203 -22.67 -6.76 -10.32
CA VAL A 203 -21.67 -7.23 -9.36
C VAL A 203 -21.45 -8.71 -9.60
N LEU A 204 -20.25 -9.10 -9.99
CA LEU A 204 -19.88 -10.49 -10.21
C LEU A 204 -19.10 -11.01 -9.01
N LEU A 205 -19.64 -12.01 -8.33
CA LEU A 205 -18.98 -12.69 -7.22
C LEU A 205 -18.26 -13.94 -7.73
N LEU A 206 -16.97 -14.02 -7.45
CA LEU A 206 -16.13 -15.16 -7.80
C LEU A 206 -16.19 -16.22 -6.69
N PRO A 207 -16.07 -17.51 -7.04
CA PRO A 207 -16.05 -18.60 -6.05
C PRO A 207 -14.80 -18.59 -5.17
N VAL A 208 -13.77 -17.84 -5.57
CA VAL A 208 -12.47 -17.76 -4.90
C VAL A 208 -12.00 -16.31 -4.87
N HIS A 209 -11.15 -15.99 -3.88
CA HIS A 209 -10.52 -14.69 -3.77
C HIS A 209 -9.31 -14.59 -4.70
N TRP A 210 -9.01 -13.38 -5.18
CA TRP A 210 -7.75 -13.06 -5.84
C TRP A 210 -6.72 -12.47 -4.88
N GLN A 211 -5.48 -12.35 -5.34
CA GLN A 211 -4.36 -11.72 -4.65
C GLN A 211 -3.75 -10.60 -5.50
N GLY A 212 -3.38 -9.49 -4.86
CA GLY A 212 -2.75 -8.34 -5.51
C GLY A 212 -3.73 -7.50 -6.34
N SER A 213 -3.17 -6.64 -7.21
CA SER A 213 -3.92 -5.71 -8.06
C SER A 213 -3.63 -5.87 -9.56
N GLY A 214 -2.86 -6.87 -9.96
CA GLY A 214 -2.39 -7.06 -11.34
C GLY A 214 -3.35 -7.85 -12.23
N HIS A 215 -4.64 -7.56 -12.17
CA HIS A 215 -5.68 -8.32 -12.89
C HIS A 215 -6.03 -7.68 -14.22
N VAL A 216 -6.57 -8.45 -15.17
CA VAL A 216 -7.05 -7.94 -16.46
C VAL A 216 -8.32 -8.64 -16.92
N VAL A 217 -9.08 -7.98 -17.79
CA VAL A 217 -10.17 -8.59 -18.55
C VAL A 217 -9.79 -8.58 -20.03
N TYR A 218 -9.93 -9.73 -20.68
CA TYR A 218 -9.61 -9.90 -22.09
C TYR A 218 -10.54 -10.92 -22.75
N ASN A 219 -11.18 -10.53 -23.85
CA ASN A 219 -12.18 -11.32 -24.57
C ASN A 219 -13.32 -11.84 -23.67
N GLY A 220 -13.82 -11.01 -22.75
CA GLY A 220 -14.89 -11.39 -21.82
C GLY A 220 -14.49 -12.34 -20.68
N PHE A 221 -13.19 -12.66 -20.55
CA PHE A 221 -12.66 -13.43 -19.44
C PHE A 221 -11.86 -12.56 -18.49
N PHE A 222 -12.04 -12.79 -17.20
CA PHE A 222 -11.25 -12.18 -16.14
C PHE A 222 -10.06 -13.08 -15.79
N TYR A 223 -8.86 -12.51 -15.78
CA TYR A 223 -7.63 -13.18 -15.42
C TYR A 223 -7.10 -12.61 -14.11
N CYS A 224 -6.88 -13.49 -13.13
CA CYS A 224 -6.43 -13.09 -11.80
C CYS A 224 -5.50 -14.10 -11.15
N HIS A 225 -4.66 -13.62 -10.24
CA HIS A 225 -3.87 -14.47 -9.35
C HIS A 225 -4.77 -15.00 -8.23
N LYS A 226 -4.90 -16.31 -8.11
CA LYS A 226 -5.68 -16.96 -7.05
C LYS A 226 -5.04 -16.73 -5.68
N ALA A 227 -5.84 -16.29 -4.72
CA ALA A 227 -5.40 -16.15 -3.33
C ALA A 227 -4.93 -17.48 -2.73
N ASP A 228 -4.02 -17.38 -1.76
CA ASP A 228 -3.44 -18.52 -1.02
C ASP A 228 -2.67 -19.50 -1.92
N THR A 229 -2.26 -19.06 -3.11
CA THR A 229 -1.40 -19.82 -4.01
C THR A 229 -0.22 -18.96 -4.43
N PRO A 230 0.98 -19.54 -4.64
CA PRO A 230 2.13 -18.75 -5.05
C PRO A 230 1.96 -18.24 -6.49
N ASN A 231 1.50 -19.09 -7.41
CA ASN A 231 1.69 -18.88 -8.85
C ASN A 231 0.52 -19.39 -9.73
N GLN A 232 -0.69 -19.45 -9.17
CA GLN A 232 -1.85 -19.95 -9.89
C GLN A 232 -2.67 -18.79 -10.49
N ILE A 233 -2.81 -18.78 -11.80
CA ILE A 233 -3.69 -17.86 -12.54
C ILE A 233 -5.01 -18.57 -12.81
N LEU A 234 -6.11 -17.82 -12.68
CA LEU A 234 -7.45 -18.27 -13.03
C LEU A 234 -7.95 -17.52 -14.25
N LYS A 235 -8.64 -18.24 -15.13
CA LYS A 235 -9.45 -17.67 -16.19
C LYS A 235 -10.91 -17.84 -15.81
N VAL A 236 -11.60 -16.74 -15.61
CA VAL A 236 -12.98 -16.72 -15.14
C VAL A 236 -13.89 -16.12 -16.21
N GLU A 237 -14.99 -16.79 -16.52
CA GLU A 237 -16.00 -16.25 -17.43
C GLU A 237 -16.86 -15.19 -16.72
N LEU A 238 -16.90 -13.98 -17.26
CA LEU A 238 -17.62 -12.85 -16.63
C LEU A 238 -19.16 -12.97 -16.71
N LEU A 239 -19.68 -13.83 -17.59
CA LEU A 239 -21.12 -14.03 -17.75
C LEU A 239 -21.75 -14.64 -16.49
N ASN A 240 -21.12 -15.69 -15.95
CA ASN A 240 -21.63 -16.49 -14.84
C ASN A 240 -20.67 -16.56 -13.63
N GLY A 241 -19.44 -16.03 -13.74
CA GLY A 241 -18.45 -16.06 -12.66
C GLY A 241 -17.77 -17.41 -12.50
N THR A 242 -17.87 -18.29 -13.49
CA THR A 242 -17.29 -19.64 -13.42
C THR A 242 -15.81 -19.64 -13.78
N VAL A 243 -15.03 -20.47 -13.08
CA VAL A 243 -13.63 -20.69 -13.42
C VAL A 243 -13.59 -21.66 -14.60
N VAL A 244 -13.14 -21.18 -15.76
CA VAL A 244 -13.06 -21.96 -17.00
C VAL A 244 -11.73 -22.68 -17.12
N ASP A 245 -10.66 -22.07 -16.62
CA ASP A 245 -9.31 -22.64 -16.71
C ASP A 245 -8.45 -22.18 -15.53
N SER A 246 -7.37 -22.92 -15.27
CA SER A 246 -6.36 -22.55 -14.29
C SER A 246 -4.96 -22.96 -14.74
N THR A 247 -4.05 -21.99 -14.67
CA THR A 247 -2.67 -22.13 -15.14
C THR A 247 -1.70 -21.93 -13.99
N LEU A 248 -0.74 -22.85 -13.85
CA LEU A 248 0.39 -22.71 -12.92
C LEU A 248 1.60 -22.15 -13.67
N LEU A 249 2.28 -21.17 -13.07
CA LEU A 249 3.50 -20.56 -13.62
C LEU A 249 4.73 -20.94 -12.79
N PRO A 250 5.56 -21.90 -13.24
CA PRO A 250 6.78 -22.27 -12.53
C PRO A 250 7.70 -21.06 -12.28
N GLY A 251 8.35 -21.01 -11.12
CA GLY A 251 9.27 -19.92 -10.73
C GLY A 251 8.58 -18.65 -10.23
N ALA A 252 7.38 -18.34 -10.73
CA ALA A 252 6.61 -17.17 -10.33
C ALA A 252 6.11 -17.25 -8.87
N GLY A 253 5.71 -16.11 -8.30
CA GLY A 253 5.08 -16.07 -6.98
C GLY A 253 6.01 -16.06 -5.78
N ARG A 254 7.33 -16.09 -6.00
CA ARG A 254 8.34 -16.15 -4.93
C ARG A 254 8.78 -14.76 -4.47
N LEU A 255 8.69 -13.77 -5.34
CA LEU A 255 9.03 -12.37 -5.09
C LEU A 255 7.90 -11.47 -5.61
N PRO A 256 7.62 -10.33 -4.94
CA PRO A 256 6.70 -9.34 -5.48
C PRO A 256 7.29 -8.70 -6.75
N VAL A 257 6.41 -8.35 -7.70
CA VAL A 257 6.79 -7.69 -8.96
C VAL A 257 7.30 -6.27 -8.70
N TYR A 258 6.66 -5.57 -7.77
CA TYR A 258 6.88 -4.15 -7.52
C TYR A 258 7.35 -3.92 -6.09
N SER A 259 8.45 -3.20 -5.93
CA SER A 259 8.99 -2.84 -4.60
C SER A 259 8.03 -1.98 -3.78
N LEU A 260 7.27 -1.10 -4.44
CA LEU A 260 6.28 -0.21 -3.80
C LEU A 260 4.91 -0.89 -3.59
N ASN A 261 4.67 -2.06 -4.19
CA ASN A 261 3.43 -2.83 -4.00
C ASN A 261 3.79 -4.30 -3.73
N PRO A 262 4.14 -4.64 -2.47
CA PRO A 262 4.60 -5.98 -2.11
C PRO A 262 3.49 -7.04 -2.16
N ASN A 263 2.25 -6.65 -2.47
CA ASN A 263 1.10 -7.56 -2.52
C ASN A 263 0.86 -8.15 -3.91
N THR A 264 1.52 -7.62 -4.94
CA THR A 264 1.34 -8.06 -6.33
C THR A 264 2.52 -8.94 -6.74
N PHE A 265 2.27 -10.24 -6.86
CA PHE A 265 3.26 -11.25 -7.23
C PHE A 265 3.20 -11.62 -8.73
N LEU A 266 2.01 -11.50 -9.32
CA LEU A 266 1.76 -11.69 -10.74
C LEU A 266 1.03 -10.44 -11.22
N ASP A 267 1.53 -9.84 -12.31
CA ASP A 267 0.87 -8.73 -12.97
C ASP A 267 0.55 -9.11 -14.42
N MET A 268 -0.72 -9.02 -14.79
CA MET A 268 -1.17 -9.37 -16.13
C MET A 268 -1.28 -8.12 -16.99
N ALA A 269 -0.90 -8.24 -18.26
CA ALA A 269 -0.96 -7.15 -19.22
C ALA A 269 -1.53 -7.65 -20.54
N VAL A 270 -2.24 -6.77 -21.25
CA VAL A 270 -2.81 -7.06 -22.57
C VAL A 270 -2.34 -6.00 -23.54
N ASP A 271 -1.83 -6.44 -24.69
CA ASP A 271 -1.39 -5.59 -25.80
C ASP A 271 -1.90 -6.13 -27.14
N GLU A 272 -1.36 -5.62 -28.25
CA GLU A 272 -1.71 -6.02 -29.61
C GLU A 272 -1.33 -7.48 -29.94
N LEU A 273 -0.35 -8.04 -29.23
CA LEU A 273 0.20 -9.38 -29.45
C LEU A 273 -0.45 -10.45 -28.57
N GLY A 274 -1.11 -10.05 -27.48
CA GLY A 274 -1.96 -10.93 -26.68
C GLY A 274 -1.94 -10.63 -25.18
N LEU A 275 -2.04 -11.70 -24.39
CA LEU A 275 -2.07 -11.67 -22.93
C LEU A 275 -0.71 -12.09 -22.38
N TRP A 276 -0.22 -11.35 -21.41
CA TRP A 276 1.10 -11.50 -20.82
C TRP A 276 1.00 -11.55 -19.31
N VAL A 277 1.97 -12.22 -18.68
CA VAL A 277 2.17 -12.20 -17.24
C VAL A 277 3.59 -11.77 -16.95
N ILE A 278 3.70 -10.77 -16.08
CA ILE A 278 4.92 -10.19 -15.56
C ILE A 278 5.07 -10.67 -14.12
N TYR A 279 6.22 -11.25 -13.80
CA TYR A 279 6.53 -11.70 -12.44
C TYR A 279 8.03 -11.57 -12.15
N ALA A 280 8.41 -11.61 -10.88
CA ALA A 280 9.81 -11.64 -10.47
C ALA A 280 10.22 -13.07 -10.07
N ASP A 281 11.42 -13.49 -10.47
CA ASP A 281 11.93 -14.83 -10.19
C ASP A 281 13.34 -14.79 -9.58
N PRO A 282 13.55 -15.35 -8.37
CA PRO A 282 14.86 -15.40 -7.74
C PRO A 282 15.90 -16.20 -8.55
N GLU A 283 15.47 -17.18 -9.36
CA GLU A 283 16.39 -17.95 -10.22
C GLU A 283 17.03 -17.07 -11.30
N TYR A 284 16.37 -15.99 -11.69
CA TYR A 284 16.89 -14.97 -12.59
C TYR A 284 17.42 -13.74 -11.85
N GLY A 285 17.81 -13.88 -10.58
CA GLY A 285 18.39 -12.80 -9.77
C GLY A 285 17.36 -11.75 -9.34
N GLY A 286 16.08 -12.12 -9.25
CA GLY A 286 14.98 -11.21 -8.90
C GLY A 286 14.56 -10.27 -10.03
N ASN A 287 15.06 -10.50 -11.25
CA ASN A 287 14.66 -9.74 -12.43
C ASN A 287 13.22 -10.05 -12.86
N LEU A 288 12.64 -9.13 -13.63
CA LEU A 288 11.30 -9.31 -14.21
C LEU A 288 11.36 -10.33 -15.35
N VAL A 289 10.43 -11.27 -15.31
CA VAL A 289 10.21 -12.30 -16.31
C VAL A 289 8.84 -12.08 -16.92
N ILE A 290 8.78 -12.08 -18.25
CA ILE A 290 7.55 -11.88 -19.01
C ILE A 290 7.25 -13.16 -19.77
N THR A 291 6.06 -13.72 -19.53
CA THR A 291 5.57 -14.96 -20.14
C THR A 291 4.28 -14.70 -20.88
N LYS A 292 4.19 -15.15 -22.13
CA LYS A 292 2.96 -15.07 -22.92
C LYS A 292 1.98 -16.16 -22.50
N LEU A 293 0.72 -15.80 -22.36
CA LEU A 293 -0.38 -16.73 -22.12
C LEU A 293 -1.15 -17.00 -23.41
N ASP A 294 -1.07 -18.23 -23.89
CA ASP A 294 -1.80 -18.67 -25.08
C ASP A 294 -3.27 -18.99 -24.78
N LYS A 295 -4.14 -18.81 -25.78
CA LYS A 295 -5.61 -18.92 -25.69
C LYS A 295 -6.17 -20.35 -25.47
N GLY A 296 -5.42 -21.27 -24.86
CA GLY A 296 -5.92 -22.62 -24.55
C GLY A 296 -4.86 -23.70 -24.34
N ARG A 297 -3.60 -23.35 -24.09
CA ARG A 297 -2.54 -24.30 -23.74
C ARG A 297 -1.72 -23.77 -22.58
N LYS A 298 -0.95 -24.68 -21.97
CA LYS A 298 0.13 -24.39 -21.03
C LYS A 298 0.94 -23.17 -21.50
N PRO A 299 1.47 -22.34 -20.58
CA PRO A 299 2.30 -21.19 -20.92
C PRO A 299 3.35 -21.61 -21.96
N THR A 300 3.47 -20.84 -23.05
CA THR A 300 4.31 -21.20 -24.20
C THR A 300 5.81 -21.12 -23.94
N GLY A 301 6.19 -20.75 -22.72
CA GLY A 301 7.58 -20.58 -22.29
C GLY A 301 7.84 -19.12 -21.94
N ILE A 302 8.98 -18.88 -21.31
CA ILE A 302 9.46 -17.52 -21.03
C ILE A 302 9.81 -16.87 -22.37
N GLU A 303 9.18 -15.74 -22.69
CA GLU A 303 9.50 -15.01 -23.92
C GLU A 303 10.62 -13.98 -23.67
N PHE A 304 10.57 -13.28 -22.54
CA PHE A 304 11.56 -12.25 -22.22
C PHE A 304 11.97 -12.29 -20.75
N ILE A 305 13.24 -11.98 -20.49
CA ILE A 305 13.77 -11.69 -19.15
C ILE A 305 14.31 -10.27 -19.20
N LEU A 306 13.67 -9.37 -18.47
CA LEU A 306 14.10 -7.98 -18.36
C LEU A 306 15.08 -7.84 -17.19
N ARG A 307 16.35 -7.66 -17.52
CA ARG A 307 17.36 -7.26 -16.54
C ARG A 307 17.37 -5.74 -16.44
N MET A 308 16.91 -5.20 -15.32
CA MET A 308 17.12 -3.79 -15.02
C MET A 308 18.58 -3.59 -14.59
N SER A 309 19.42 -3.13 -15.51
CA SER A 309 20.75 -2.63 -15.14
C SER A 309 20.58 -1.31 -14.39
N THR A 310 21.11 -1.22 -13.18
CA THR A 310 21.11 0.00 -12.35
C THR A 310 22.18 1.00 -12.78
N GLU A 311 22.51 1.09 -14.07
CA GLU A 311 23.38 2.13 -14.61
C GLU A 311 22.52 3.29 -15.16
N PHE A 312 21.95 4.07 -14.26
CA PHE A 312 21.64 5.46 -14.57
C PHE A 312 22.93 6.26 -14.37
N GLN A 313 23.69 6.47 -15.45
CA GLN A 313 24.67 7.56 -15.46
C GLN A 313 23.89 8.88 -15.45
N VAL A 314 23.97 9.56 -14.32
CA VAL A 314 23.56 10.96 -14.14
C VAL A 314 24.51 11.87 -14.88
#